data_AF-A0A2U2Z7T5-F1
#
_entry.id   AF-A0A2U2Z7T5-F1
#
_cell.length_a   1.000
_cell.length_b   1.000
_cell.length_c   1.000
_cell.angle_alpha   90.00
_cell.angle_beta   90.00
_cell.angle_gamma   90.00
#
_symmetry.space_group_name_H-M   'P 1'
#
loop_
_entity.id
_entity.type
_entity.pdbx_description
1 polymer ?
#
loop_
_entity_poly.entity_id
_entity_poly.type
_entity_poly.pdbx_seq_one_letter_code
_entity_poly.pdbx_strand_id
1 'polypeptide(L)'
;MRITFVELPRDEVLAQLGPHWPARPGATVALIGEAVAVTHGAVAIHTTDGQPGRTWWAVDGLIVPQDAGPLPDLPGCPVATVPDPAPATPPLT
;
A
#
# COMPACT_ATOMS: atom_id res chain seq x y z
N MET A 1 13.08 -4.24 -15.17
CA MET A 1 12.32 -3.77 -13.99
C MET A 1 13.09 -4.12 -12.73
N ARG A 2 13.39 -3.12 -11.89
CA ARG A 2 14.04 -3.27 -10.60
C ARG A 2 13.10 -2.76 -9.51
N ILE A 3 12.89 -3.57 -8.48
CA ILE A 3 12.09 -3.21 -7.31
C ILE A 3 13.03 -3.14 -6.11
N THR A 4 12.96 -2.06 -5.36
CA THR A 4 13.76 -1.84 -4.15
C THR A 4 12.81 -1.60 -2.99
N PHE A 5 13.02 -2.33 -1.90
CA PHE A 5 12.30 -2.15 -0.65
C PHE A 5 13.23 -1.52 0.38
N VAL A 6 12.74 -0.49 1.05
CA VAL A 6 13.45 0.18 2.14
C VAL A 6 12.54 0.11 3.35
N GLU A 7 12.93 -0.68 4.34
CA GLU A 7 12.22 -0.74 5.62
C GLU A 7 12.37 0.59 6.35
N LEU A 8 11.26 1.11 6.87
CA LEU A 8 11.23 2.35 7.65
C LEU A 8 10.33 2.18 8.87
N PRO A 9 10.57 2.98 9.94
CA PRO A 9 9.66 3.03 11.07
C PRO A 9 8.22 3.33 10.65
N ARG A 10 7.27 2.62 11.25
CA ARG A 10 5.85 2.73 10.89
C ARG A 10 5.33 4.16 11.04
N ASP A 11 5.73 4.87 12.08
CA ASP A 11 5.36 6.26 12.35
C ASP A 11 5.86 7.22 11.27
N GLU A 12 7.07 7.01 10.74
CA GLU A 12 7.58 7.80 9.61
C GLU A 12 6.74 7.57 8.34
N VAL A 13 6.41 6.31 8.04
CA VAL A 13 5.57 5.97 6.89
C VAL A 13 4.17 6.59 7.03
N LEU A 14 3.59 6.56 8.23
CA LEU A 14 2.30 7.18 8.50
C LEU A 14 2.34 8.70 8.36
N ALA A 15 3.43 9.34 8.80
CA ALA A 15 3.62 10.77 8.61
C ALA A 15 3.66 11.15 7.11
N GLN A 16 4.24 10.30 6.27
CA GLN A 16 4.26 10.51 4.81
C GLN A 16 2.92 10.21 4.13
N LEU A 17 2.19 9.18 4.57
CA LEU A 17 0.87 8.84 4.03
C LEU A 17 -0.19 9.89 4.39
N GLY A 18 -0.10 10.49 5.57
CA GLY A 18 -1.01 11.54 6.02
C GLY A 18 -2.49 11.13 5.87
N PRO A 19 -3.30 11.88 5.10
CA PRO A 19 -4.74 11.65 4.99
C PRO A 19 -5.12 10.40 4.17
N HIS A 20 -4.15 9.76 3.51
CA HIS A 20 -4.38 8.54 2.73
C HIS A 20 -4.46 7.29 3.60
N TRP A 21 -4.11 7.41 4.89
CA TRP A 21 -4.20 6.33 5.87
C TRP A 21 -5.23 6.63 6.98
N PRO A 22 -6.05 5.64 7.39
CA PRO A 22 -6.21 4.32 6.78
C PRO A 22 -6.89 4.40 5.40
N ALA A 23 -6.70 3.37 4.57
CA ALA A 23 -7.42 3.28 3.31
C ALA A 23 -8.94 3.26 3.55
N ARG A 24 -9.68 3.97 2.71
CA ARG A 24 -11.14 4.02 2.82
C ARG A 24 -11.76 2.67 2.45
N PRO A 25 -12.89 2.28 3.06
CA PRO A 25 -13.73 1.20 2.55
C PRO A 25 -13.96 1.30 1.04
N GLY A 26 -13.86 0.19 0.34
CA GLY A 26 -14.00 0.12 -1.12
C GLY A 26 -12.75 0.57 -1.91
N ALA A 27 -11.70 1.07 -1.24
CA ALA A 27 -10.45 1.40 -1.92
C ALA A 27 -9.70 0.13 -2.35
N THR A 28 -9.06 0.17 -3.51
CA THR A 28 -8.10 -0.86 -3.92
C THR A 28 -6.76 -0.61 -3.22
N VAL A 29 -6.15 -1.66 -2.68
CA VAL A 29 -4.81 -1.68 -2.06
C VAL A 29 -3.98 -2.80 -2.68
N ALA A 30 -2.66 -2.66 -2.70
CA ALA A 30 -1.76 -3.76 -3.10
C ALA A 30 -1.21 -4.47 -1.85
N LEU A 31 -1.27 -5.79 -1.85
CA LEU A 31 -0.75 -6.64 -0.77
C LEU A 31 0.71 -6.98 -1.06
N ILE A 32 1.64 -6.41 -0.29
CA ILE A 32 3.07 -6.66 -0.45
C ILE A 32 3.64 -7.57 0.64
N GLY A 33 2.96 -7.73 1.77
CA GLY A 33 3.51 -8.43 2.95
C GLY A 33 3.90 -9.89 2.71
N GLU A 34 3.28 -10.59 1.76
CA GLU A 34 3.66 -11.97 1.42
C GLU A 34 4.84 -12.03 0.44
N ALA A 35 4.97 -11.05 -0.45
CA ALA A 35 6.03 -10.99 -1.44
C ALA A 35 7.31 -10.36 -0.89
N VAL A 36 7.19 -9.61 0.21
CA VAL A 36 8.25 -8.78 0.76
C VAL A 36 8.28 -8.98 2.27
N ALA A 37 9.43 -9.39 2.81
CA ALA A 37 9.63 -9.58 4.26
C ALA A 37 9.58 -8.27 5.07
N VAL A 38 9.09 -7.18 4.48
CA VAL A 38 8.99 -5.84 5.05
C VAL A 38 7.52 -5.51 5.26
N THR A 39 7.16 -5.16 6.49
CA THR A 39 5.79 -4.77 6.84
C THR A 39 5.52 -3.28 6.63
N HIS A 40 6.52 -2.41 6.79
CA HIS A 40 6.36 -0.95 6.57
C HIS A 40 7.63 -0.37 5.96
N GLY A 41 7.48 0.58 5.05
CA GLY A 41 8.60 1.16 4.35
C GLY A 41 8.26 1.93 3.07
N ALA A 42 9.25 2.06 2.22
CA ALA A 42 9.13 2.60 0.87
C ALA A 42 9.39 1.49 -0.17
N VAL A 43 8.59 1.50 -1.24
CA VAL A 43 8.72 0.61 -2.39
C VAL A 43 9.04 1.46 -3.61
N ALA A 44 10.26 1.34 -4.13
CA ALA A 44 10.69 2.05 -5.32
C ALA A 44 10.74 1.10 -6.53
N ILE A 45 10.04 1.44 -7.61
CA ILE A 45 9.98 0.64 -8.83
C ILE A 45 10.56 1.43 -9.98
N HIS A 46 11.54 0.82 -10.64
CA HIS A 46 12.16 1.31 -11.86
C HIS A 46 11.78 0.35 -12.97
N THR A 47 10.91 0.78 -13.88
CA THR A 47 10.48 -0.06 -15.01
C THR A 47 11.62 -0.27 -16.00
N THR A 48 12.35 0.80 -16.30
CA THR A 48 13.47 0.85 -17.25
C THR A 48 14.73 1.38 -16.55
N ASP A 49 15.87 0.73 -16.78
CA ASP A 49 17.15 1.17 -16.21
C ASP A 49 17.54 2.56 -16.75
N GLY A 50 18.00 3.43 -15.85
CA GLY A 50 18.38 4.81 -16.17
C GLY A 50 17.22 5.81 -16.26
N GLN A 51 15.97 5.37 -16.04
CA GLN A 51 14.81 6.25 -15.93
C GLN A 51 14.42 6.46 -14.45
N PRO A 52 13.85 7.63 -14.09
CA PRO A 52 13.36 7.85 -12.74
C PRO A 52 12.27 6.82 -12.41
N GLY A 53 12.46 6.11 -11.30
CA GLY A 53 11.44 5.22 -10.75
C GLY A 53 10.32 6.00 -10.06
N ARG A 54 9.32 5.25 -9.61
CA ARG A 54 8.27 5.78 -8.73
C ARG A 54 8.35 5.08 -7.38
N THR A 55 8.09 5.85 -6.33
CA THR A 55 8.13 5.36 -4.95
C THR A 55 6.74 5.43 -4.35
N TRP A 56 6.34 4.36 -3.68
CA TRP A 56 5.12 4.28 -2.89
C TRP A 56 5.46 3.99 -1.43
N TRP A 57 4.69 4.55 -0.52
CA TRP A 57 4.71 4.20 0.88
C TRP A 57 3.89 2.94 1.12
N ALA A 58 4.45 2.00 1.87
CA ALA A 58 3.80 0.77 2.28
C ALA A 58 3.73 0.66 3.80
N VAL A 59 2.58 0.29 4.33
CA VAL A 59 2.33 0.18 5.76
C VAL A 59 1.49 -1.04 6.06
N ASP A 60 1.87 -1.80 7.08
CA ASP A 60 1.17 -3.00 7.55
C ASP A 60 1.03 -4.06 6.43
N GLY A 61 2.01 -4.10 5.51
CA GLY A 61 2.04 -4.98 4.34
C GLY A 61 1.19 -4.50 3.17
N LEU A 62 0.70 -3.26 3.20
CA LEU A 62 -0.22 -2.69 2.22
C LEU A 62 0.36 -1.45 1.54
N ILE A 63 0.13 -1.31 0.23
CA ILE A 63 0.23 -0.03 -0.46
C ILE A 63 -1.18 0.50 -0.69
N VAL A 64 -1.46 1.66 -0.09
CA VAL A 64 -2.76 2.35 -0.23
C VAL A 64 -2.73 3.36 -1.37
N PRO A 65 -3.89 3.77 -1.90
CA PRO A 65 -3.96 4.89 -2.84
C PRO A 65 -3.32 6.13 -2.21
N GLN A 66 -2.43 6.77 -2.96
CA GLN A 66 -1.62 7.90 -2.47
C GLN A 66 -1.21 8.78 -3.66
N ASP A 67 -0.62 9.94 -3.39
CA ASP A 67 -0.29 10.94 -4.41
C ASP A 67 0.80 10.49 -5.40
N ALA A 68 1.51 9.40 -5.11
CA ALA A 68 2.44 8.77 -6.04
C ALA A 68 1.75 8.29 -7.34
N GLY A 69 0.43 8.11 -7.34
CA GLY A 69 -0.37 7.73 -8.50
C GLY A 69 -1.00 6.34 -8.35
N PRO A 70 -1.37 5.66 -9.46
CA PRO A 70 -1.98 4.34 -9.41
C PRO A 70 -1.10 3.35 -8.65
N LEU A 71 -1.74 2.33 -8.08
CA LEU A 71 -1.05 1.23 -7.42
C LEU A 71 -0.02 0.61 -8.35
N PRO A 72 1.13 0.18 -7.81
CA PRO A 72 2.14 -0.45 -8.62
C PRO A 72 1.71 -1.86 -9.06
N ASP A 73 2.00 -2.21 -10.30
CA ASP A 73 1.90 -3.58 -10.79
C ASP A 73 3.15 -4.36 -10.35
N LEU A 74 3.05 -4.99 -9.18
CA LEU A 74 4.13 -5.74 -8.56
C LEU A 74 3.89 -7.26 -8.77
N PRO A 75 4.83 -7.98 -9.41
CA PRO A 75 4.69 -9.41 -9.61
C PRO A 75 4.63 -10.14 -8.27
N GLY A 76 3.60 -10.96 -8.08
CA GLY A 76 3.36 -11.69 -6.82
C GLY A 76 2.68 -10.87 -5.71
N CYS A 77 2.34 -9.60 -5.97
CA CYS A 77 1.58 -8.76 -5.03
C CYS A 77 0.16 -8.57 -5.56
N PRO A 78 -0.83 -9.34 -5.07
CA PRO A 78 -2.20 -9.18 -5.51
C PRO A 78 -2.79 -7.83 -5.06
N VAL A 79 -3.75 -7.33 -5.83
CA VAL A 79 -4.59 -6.21 -5.40
C VAL A 79 -5.82 -6.73 -4.67
N ALA A 80 -6.20 -6.06 -3.59
CA ALA A 80 -7.37 -6.36 -2.79
C ALA A 80 -8.22 -5.09 -2.61
N THR A 81 -9.51 -5.28 -2.36
CA THR A 81 -10.40 -4.17 -2.02
C THR A 81 -10.60 -4.14 -0.51
N VAL A 82 -10.47 -2.96 0.10
CA VAL A 82 -10.74 -2.77 1.52
C VAL A 82 -12.22 -3.08 1.78
N PRO A 83 -12.54 -4.04 2.67
CA PRO A 83 -13.93 -4.43 2.92
C PRO A 83 -14.72 -3.26 3.49
N ASP A 84 -15.97 -3.15 3.07
CA ASP A 84 -16.93 -2.24 3.69
C ASP A 84 -17.38 -2.86 5.03
N PRO A 85 -17.26 -2.16 6.17
CA PRO A 85 -17.88 -2.64 7.40
C PRO A 85 -19.37 -2.86 7.13
N ALA A 86 -19.81 -4.11 7.24
CA ALA A 86 -21.22 -4.44 7.08
C ALA A 86 -22.06 -3.52 7.97
N PRO A 87 -23.20 -3.00 7.48
CA PRO A 87 -24.04 -2.13 8.29
C PRO A 87 -24.38 -2.87 9.59
N ALA A 88 -24.06 -2.23 10.72
CA ALA A 88 -24.38 -2.75 12.04
C ALA A 88 -25.90 -2.92 12.09
N THR A 89 -26.37 -4.16 11.88
CA THR A 89 -27.79 -4.45 12.02
C THR A 89 -28.06 -4.35 13.51
N PRO A 90 -28.88 -3.40 13.99
CA PRO A 90 -29.23 -3.37 15.40
C PRO A 90 -29.93 -4.70 15.75
N PRO A 91 -29.71 -5.26 16.95
CA PRO A 91 -30.41 -6.47 17.36
C PRO A 91 -31.92 -6.25 17.26
N LEU A 92 -32.63 -7.18 16.64
CA LEU A 92 -34.09 -7.18 16.61
C LEU A 92 -34.59 -7.29 18.06
N THR A 93 -35.24 -6.23 18.55
CA THR A 93 -36.00 -6.21 19.82
C THR A 93 -37.25 -7.06 19.73
#